data_AF-A0A0C2WDG1-F1
#
_entry.id   AF-A0A0C2WDG1-F1
#
_cell.length_a   1.000
_cell.length_b   1.000
_cell.length_c   1.000
_cell.angle_alpha   90.00
_cell.angle_beta   90.00
_cell.angle_gamma   90.00
#
_symmetry.space_group_name_H-M   'P 1'
#
loop_
_entity.id
_entity.type
_entity.pdbx_description
1 polymer ?
#
loop_
_entity_poly.entity_id
_entity_poly.type
_entity_poly.pdbx_seq_one_letter_code
_entity_poly.pdbx_strand_id
1 'polypeptide(L)'
;MFIWIIHNLPPTLRYKKAFVIPGAIVPGPKKPKELDTFLFPSLYHISALQNEGLQLWDTSRAALIPHSIPMIAFGTADGPGSAAMSGMVGHSGRYGCRLYCDIQGRRRAGDGHYFPVLKMPLDYTVQGCTHEDVSRTKLEELRQNVPQRYKQNIQTLLTSRTQAEYQKRRLAT
;
A
#
# COMPACT_ATOMS: atom_id res chain seq x y z
N MET A 1 13.07 -1.71 -10.08
CA MET A 1 13.30 -3.10 -9.66
C MET A 1 12.57 -3.33 -8.36
N PHE A 2 11.98 -4.51 -8.15
CA PHE A 2 11.59 -4.96 -6.82
C PHE A 2 12.31 -6.25 -6.46
N ILE A 3 12.38 -6.52 -5.16
CA ILE A 3 13.16 -7.62 -4.59
C ILE A 3 12.31 -8.36 -3.55
N TRP A 4 12.61 -9.64 -3.36
CA TRP A 4 12.08 -10.45 -2.28
C TRP A 4 13.13 -10.57 -1.16
N ILE A 5 12.68 -10.37 0.07
CA ILE A 5 13.49 -10.47 1.27
C ILE A 5 13.02 -11.67 2.07
N ILE A 6 13.93 -12.61 2.37
CA ILE A 6 13.63 -13.79 3.17
C ILE A 6 13.60 -13.39 4.64
N HIS A 7 12.41 -13.23 5.20
CA HIS A 7 12.24 -12.73 6.57
C HIS A 7 12.66 -13.73 7.66
N ASN A 8 12.80 -15.01 7.31
CA ASN A 8 13.30 -16.07 8.21
C ASN A 8 14.78 -15.90 8.55
N LEU A 9 15.55 -15.15 7.77
CA LEU A 9 16.95 -14.85 8.05
C LEU A 9 17.06 -13.74 9.10
N PRO A 10 18.09 -13.71 9.98
CA PRO A 10 18.27 -12.61 10.93
C PRO A 10 18.49 -11.26 10.22
N PRO A 11 18.22 -10.11 10.89
CA PRO A 11 18.38 -8.78 10.31
C PRO A 11 19.78 -8.50 9.73
N THR A 12 20.81 -9.09 10.34
CA THR A 12 22.21 -8.98 9.90
C THR A 12 22.50 -9.68 8.57
N LEU A 13 21.61 -10.54 8.09
CA LEU A 13 21.78 -11.30 6.84
C LEU A 13 20.76 -10.93 5.76
N ARG A 14 19.49 -10.73 6.11
CA ARG A 14 18.37 -10.67 5.15
C ARG A 14 18.45 -9.57 4.07
N TYR A 15 19.28 -8.53 4.27
CA TYR A 15 19.50 -7.44 3.30
C TYR A 15 20.87 -7.51 2.59
N LYS A 16 21.70 -8.52 2.87
CA LYS A 16 22.95 -8.72 2.14
C LYS A 16 22.63 -9.24 0.74
N LYS A 17 23.38 -8.78 -0.27
CA LYS A 17 23.20 -9.13 -1.70
C LYS A 17 22.99 -10.63 -1.95
N ALA A 18 23.70 -11.50 -1.22
CA ALA A 18 23.61 -12.96 -1.35
C ALA A 18 22.23 -13.55 -0.95
N PHE A 19 21.43 -12.83 -0.17
CA PHE A 19 20.15 -13.30 0.39
C PHE A 19 18.94 -12.51 -0.10
N VAL A 20 19.15 -11.60 -1.07
CA VAL A 20 18.09 -10.83 -1.71
C VAL A 20 17.78 -11.47 -3.06
N ILE A 21 16.53 -11.84 -3.28
CA ILE A 21 16.09 -12.43 -4.56
C ILE A 21 15.55 -11.30 -5.44
N PRO A 22 16.14 -11.03 -6.62
CA PRO A 22 15.56 -10.08 -7.57
C PRO A 22 14.20 -10.59 -8.05
N GLY A 23 13.15 -9.78 -7.90
CA GLY A 23 11.79 -10.15 -8.34
C GLY A 23 11.56 -9.79 -9.81
N ALA A 24 11.72 -8.51 -10.15
CA ALA A 24 11.73 -8.05 -11.55
C ALA A 24 12.48 -6.74 -11.72
N ILE A 25 12.93 -6.50 -12.96
CA ILE A 25 13.50 -5.22 -13.40
C ILE A 25 12.39 -4.41 -14.08
N VAL A 26 12.15 -3.21 -13.57
CA VAL A 26 11.21 -2.26 -14.17
C VAL A 26 12.05 -1.26 -14.95
N PRO A 27 11.90 -1.18 -16.29
CA PRO A 27 12.71 -0.28 -17.11
C PRO A 27 12.38 1.18 -16.78
N GLY A 28 13.43 2.00 -16.69
CA GLY A 28 13.32 3.45 -16.59
C GLY A 28 13.25 4.13 -17.96
N PRO A 29 13.29 5.47 -18.04
CA PRO A 29 13.38 6.43 -16.93
C PRO A 29 12.01 6.85 -16.36
N LYS A 30 10.91 6.48 -17.03
CA LYS A 30 9.55 6.90 -16.64
C LYS A 30 8.95 5.91 -15.63
N LYS A 31 8.04 6.42 -14.79
CA LYS A 31 7.24 5.58 -13.89
C LYS A 31 6.41 4.58 -14.72
N PRO A 32 6.35 3.29 -14.33
CA PRO A 32 5.46 2.33 -14.97
C PRO A 32 4.00 2.81 -14.82
N LYS A 33 3.23 2.76 -15.90
CA LYS A 33 1.80 3.08 -15.87
C LYS A 33 1.04 2.05 -15.03
N GLU A 34 1.28 0.78 -15.33
CA GLU A 34 0.67 -0.36 -14.67
C GLU A 34 1.72 -1.16 -13.91
N LEU A 35 1.95 -0.80 -12.64
CA LEU A 35 2.93 -1.50 -11.79
C LEU A 35 2.60 -2.98 -11.63
N ASP A 36 1.30 -3.31 -11.61
CA ASP A 36 0.80 -4.67 -11.40
C ASP A 36 1.27 -5.64 -12.48
N THR A 37 1.49 -5.17 -13.72
CA THR A 37 2.03 -6.03 -14.79
C THR A 37 3.42 -6.60 -14.47
N PHE A 38 4.19 -5.91 -13.64
CA PHE A 38 5.51 -6.36 -13.18
C PHE A 38 5.42 -7.21 -11.91
N LEU A 39 4.49 -6.89 -11.00
CA LEU A 39 4.32 -7.60 -9.73
C LEU A 39 3.60 -8.95 -9.92
N PHE A 40 2.61 -8.98 -10.81
CA PHE A 40 1.69 -10.10 -10.98
C PHE A 40 2.40 -11.44 -11.22
N PRO A 41 3.38 -11.58 -12.14
CA PRO A 41 4.05 -12.87 -12.35
C PRO A 41 4.66 -13.45 -11.07
N SER A 42 5.32 -12.59 -10.27
CA SER A 42 5.93 -13.02 -9.02
C SER A 42 4.91 -13.39 -7.94
N LEU A 43 3.82 -12.62 -7.82
CA LEU A 43 2.74 -12.89 -6.88
C LEU A 43 1.95 -14.14 -7.28
N TYR A 44 1.78 -14.38 -8.58
CA TYR A 44 1.17 -15.58 -9.13
C TYR A 44 1.96 -16.83 -8.72
N HIS A 45 3.28 -16.83 -8.88
CA HIS A 45 4.11 -17.96 -8.43
C HIS A 45 4.05 -18.19 -6.92
N ILE A 46 4.06 -17.12 -6.12
CA ILE A 46 3.89 -17.25 -4.67
C ILE A 46 2.52 -17.84 -4.33
N SER A 47 1.46 -17.38 -5.00
CA SER A 47 0.11 -17.92 -4.82
C SER A 47 0.02 -19.39 -5.20
N ALA A 48 0.69 -19.82 -6.28
CA ALA A 48 0.77 -21.23 -6.65
C ALA A 48 1.44 -22.05 -5.54
N LEU A 49 2.58 -21.60 -5.02
CA LEU A 49 3.26 -22.24 -3.89
C LEU A 49 2.43 -22.25 -2.60
N GLN A 50 1.59 -21.23 -2.38
CA GLN A 50 0.67 -21.19 -1.24
C GLN A 50 -0.45 -22.24 -1.34
N ASN A 51 -0.89 -22.56 -2.57
CA ASN A 51 -1.95 -23.53 -2.82
C ASN A 51 -1.41 -24.97 -2.91
N GLU A 52 -0.26 -25.16 -3.56
CA GLU A 52 0.32 -26.48 -3.82
C GLU A 52 1.29 -26.93 -2.71
N GLY A 53 1.83 -25.97 -1.96
CA GLY A 53 2.89 -26.19 -0.98
C GLY A 53 4.29 -26.17 -1.58
N LEU A 54 5.27 -25.87 -0.72
CA LEU A 54 6.69 -25.85 -1.06
C LEU A 54 7.42 -26.97 -0.31
N GLN A 55 8.02 -27.89 -1.05
CA GLN A 55 8.91 -28.91 -0.50
C GLN A 55 10.30 -28.33 -0.30
N LEU A 56 10.86 -28.50 0.89
CA LEU A 56 12.18 -27.96 1.27
C LEU A 56 13.03 -29.06 1.88
N TRP A 57 14.31 -29.11 1.52
CA TRP A 57 15.28 -29.92 2.24
C TRP A 57 15.93 -29.08 3.34
N ASP A 58 15.80 -29.51 4.59
CA ASP A 58 16.46 -28.87 5.73
C ASP A 58 17.78 -29.59 6.02
N THR A 59 18.90 -28.97 5.65
CA THR A 59 20.24 -29.51 5.88
C THR A 59 20.59 -29.61 7.35
N SER A 60 20.02 -28.77 8.22
CA SER A 60 20.29 -28.82 9.66
C SER A 60 19.64 -30.04 10.34
N ARG A 61 18.55 -30.55 9.75
CA ARG A 61 17.81 -31.72 10.23
C ARG A 61 18.05 -32.97 9.40
N ALA A 62 18.78 -32.85 8.28
CA ALA A 62 18.93 -33.89 7.26
C ALA A 62 17.58 -34.51 6.87
N ALA A 63 16.55 -33.66 6.70
CA ALA A 63 15.17 -34.10 6.51
C ALA A 63 14.44 -33.26 5.46
N LEU A 64 13.49 -33.91 4.77
CA LEU A 64 12.55 -33.25 3.87
C LEU A 64 11.41 -32.64 4.69
N ILE A 65 11.15 -31.36 4.48
CA ILE A 65 9.94 -30.66 4.89
C ILE A 65 8.96 -30.78 3.71
N PRO A 66 7.93 -31.64 3.80
CA PRO A 66 7.10 -31.99 2.65
C PRO A 66 6.09 -30.90 2.28
N HIS A 67 5.79 -29.97 3.19
CA HIS A 67 4.79 -28.94 2.97
C HIS A 67 5.11 -27.68 3.78
N SER A 68 5.71 -26.69 3.12
CA SER A 68 5.91 -25.34 3.64
C SER A 68 5.06 -24.34 2.85
N ILE A 69 4.46 -23.37 3.53
CA ILE A 69 3.61 -22.36 2.88
C ILE A 69 4.33 -21.01 2.97
N PRO A 70 4.77 -20.42 1.84
CA PRO A 70 5.38 -19.10 1.87
C PRO A 70 4.33 -18.05 2.24
N MET A 71 4.69 -17.12 3.12
CA MET A 71 3.84 -16.00 3.53
C MET A 71 4.47 -14.67 3.13
N ILE A 72 3.69 -13.82 2.46
CA ILE A 72 4.06 -12.43 2.24
C ILE A 72 3.66 -11.63 3.47
N ALA A 73 4.63 -11.36 4.34
CA ALA A 73 4.39 -10.60 5.57
C ALA A 73 4.21 -9.10 5.30
N PHE A 74 4.99 -8.55 4.37
CA PHE A 74 5.05 -7.10 4.12
C PHE A 74 5.21 -6.78 2.65
N GLY A 75 4.47 -5.77 2.18
CA GLY A 75 4.76 -5.04 0.94
C GLY A 75 5.38 -3.69 1.28
N THR A 76 6.71 -3.55 1.13
CA THR A 76 7.43 -2.32 1.51
C THR A 76 7.86 -1.54 0.29
N ALA A 77 7.70 -0.22 0.32
CA ALA A 77 8.25 0.69 -0.66
C ALA A 77 8.49 2.08 -0.03
N ASP A 78 9.16 2.96 -0.77
CA ASP A 78 9.20 4.38 -0.43
C ASP A 78 7.79 5.02 -0.57
N GLY A 79 7.66 6.31 -0.26
CA GLY A 79 6.35 6.99 -0.31
C GLY A 79 5.65 6.86 -1.68
N PRO A 80 6.31 7.20 -2.80
CA PRO A 80 5.75 7.06 -4.14
C PRO A 80 5.46 5.61 -4.55
N GLY A 81 6.38 4.68 -4.27
CA GLY A 81 6.22 3.26 -4.58
C GLY A 81 5.08 2.63 -3.78
N SER A 82 4.91 3.01 -2.50
CA SER A 82 3.81 2.54 -1.67
C SER A 82 2.46 3.00 -2.21
N ALA A 83 2.35 4.26 -2.65
CA ALA A 83 1.13 4.77 -3.28
C ALA A 83 0.79 4.01 -4.57
N ALA A 84 1.81 3.70 -5.39
CA ALA A 84 1.63 2.92 -6.60
C ALA A 84 1.20 1.47 -6.30
N MET A 85 1.85 0.81 -5.34
CA MET A 85 1.56 -0.57 -4.94
C MET A 85 0.18 -0.71 -4.30
N SER A 86 -0.22 0.25 -3.45
CA SER A 86 -1.53 0.19 -2.79
C SER A 86 -2.67 0.70 -3.68
N GLY A 87 -2.37 1.26 -4.86
CA GLY A 87 -3.35 1.95 -5.69
C GLY A 87 -3.99 3.17 -5.02
N MET A 88 -3.32 3.77 -4.02
CA MET A 88 -3.82 4.92 -3.26
C MET A 88 -3.29 6.24 -3.82
N VAL A 89 -3.90 7.35 -3.42
CA VAL A 89 -3.48 8.70 -3.88
C VAL A 89 -2.05 9.02 -3.46
N GLY A 90 -1.39 9.99 -4.10
CA GLY A 90 -0.03 10.42 -3.73
C GLY A 90 0.08 11.02 -2.32
N HIS A 91 1.27 11.46 -1.92
CA HIS A 91 1.51 12.06 -0.60
C HIS A 91 0.77 13.40 -0.42
N SER A 92 0.40 14.04 -1.53
CA SER A 92 -0.39 15.28 -1.59
C SER A 92 -1.90 15.10 -1.50
N GLY A 93 -2.38 13.85 -1.46
CA GLY A 93 -3.81 13.53 -1.52
C GLY A 93 -4.54 13.87 -0.23
N ARG A 94 -5.83 14.21 -0.36
CA ARG A 94 -6.73 14.52 0.77
C ARG A 94 -6.72 13.44 1.85
N TYR A 95 -6.69 12.16 1.43
CA TYR A 95 -6.56 10.99 2.29
C TYR A 95 -5.22 10.30 2.00
N GLY A 96 -4.16 10.77 2.65
CA GLY A 96 -2.78 10.32 2.40
C GLY A 96 -2.42 8.94 2.96
N CYS A 97 -3.34 8.27 3.64
CA CYS A 97 -3.10 6.97 4.27
C CYS A 97 -3.01 5.83 3.24
N ARG A 98 -1.93 5.03 3.27
CA ARG A 98 -1.74 3.89 2.36
C ARG A 98 -2.44 2.61 2.80
N LEU A 99 -2.99 2.62 4.00
CA LEU A 99 -3.78 1.53 4.59
C LEU A 99 -5.27 1.87 4.63
N TYR A 100 -5.71 2.84 3.82
CA TYR A 100 -7.12 3.23 3.69
C TYR A 100 -7.78 3.74 5.00
N CYS A 101 -6.98 4.29 5.91
CA CYS A 101 -7.52 4.99 7.07
C CYS A 101 -8.10 6.34 6.68
N ASP A 102 -9.20 6.73 7.32
CA ASP A 102 -10.01 7.89 6.92
C ASP A 102 -9.49 9.22 7.49
N ILE A 103 -8.17 9.30 7.72
CA ILE A 103 -7.53 10.51 8.21
C ILE A 103 -7.45 11.50 7.06
N GLN A 104 -8.21 12.57 7.18
CA GLN A 104 -8.13 13.68 6.26
C GLN A 104 -6.94 14.59 6.58
N GLY A 105 -6.17 14.96 5.56
CA GLY A 105 -5.15 15.99 5.68
C GLY A 105 -5.72 17.42 5.67
N ARG A 106 -4.84 18.40 5.85
CA ARG A 106 -5.11 19.85 5.77
C ARG A 106 -4.20 20.50 4.73
N ARG A 107 -4.67 21.52 4.01
CA ARG A 107 -3.91 22.20 2.94
C ARG A 107 -3.76 23.70 3.19
N ARG A 108 -2.82 24.37 2.54
CA ARG A 108 -2.74 25.84 2.62
C ARG A 108 -3.81 26.49 1.74
N ALA A 109 -4.20 27.73 2.05
CA ALA A 109 -5.08 28.49 1.18
C ALA A 109 -4.44 28.65 -0.21
N GLY A 110 -5.20 28.38 -1.27
CA GLY A 110 -4.70 28.41 -2.65
C GLY A 110 -3.80 27.23 -3.05
N ASP A 111 -3.53 26.28 -2.15
CA ASP A 111 -2.67 25.11 -2.41
C ASP A 111 -3.53 23.83 -2.45
N GLY A 112 -3.32 22.98 -3.46
CA GLY A 112 -3.98 21.68 -3.58
C GLY A 112 -3.35 20.57 -2.73
N HIS A 113 -2.18 20.82 -2.16
CA HIS A 113 -1.40 19.83 -1.42
C HIS A 113 -1.92 19.65 0.01
N TYR A 114 -2.35 18.44 0.33
CA TYR A 114 -2.75 18.07 1.69
C TYR A 114 -1.57 17.52 2.48
N PHE A 115 -1.43 18.01 3.71
CA PHE A 115 -0.45 17.58 4.69
C PHE A 115 -1.16 16.81 5.82
N PRO A 116 -0.53 15.76 6.39
CA PRO A 116 -1.11 14.95 7.45
C PRO A 116 -1.02 15.66 8.82
N VAL A 117 -1.52 16.90 8.91
CA VAL A 117 -1.52 17.68 10.15
C VAL A 117 -2.73 17.27 10.97
N LEU A 118 -2.49 16.69 12.16
CA LEU A 118 -3.54 16.17 13.04
C LEU A 118 -4.23 17.26 13.86
N LYS A 119 -3.54 18.37 14.13
CA LYS A 119 -4.09 19.52 14.84
C LYS A 119 -4.45 20.63 13.86
N MET A 120 -5.54 21.33 14.11
CA MET A 120 -5.90 22.51 13.35
C MET A 120 -4.88 23.63 13.63
N PRO A 121 -4.29 24.24 12.58
CA PRO A 121 -3.43 25.42 12.76
C PRO A 121 -4.22 26.59 13.36
N LEU A 122 -3.50 27.53 13.98
CA LEU A 122 -4.10 28.78 14.47
C LEU A 122 -4.60 29.64 13.29
N ASP A 123 -5.69 30.37 13.51
CA ASP A 123 -6.32 31.27 12.53
C ASP A 123 -6.61 30.62 11.16
N TYR A 124 -7.01 29.35 11.19
CA TYR A 124 -7.13 28.52 9.99
C TYR A 124 -8.58 28.36 9.51
N THR A 125 -8.88 28.91 8.33
CA THR A 125 -10.24 28.97 7.77
C THR A 125 -10.36 28.32 6.39
N VAL A 126 -9.41 27.45 6.01
CA VAL A 126 -9.40 26.81 4.69
C VAL A 126 -10.58 25.86 4.54
N GLN A 127 -11.49 26.18 3.62
CA GLN A 127 -12.72 25.40 3.39
C GLN A 127 -12.41 23.92 3.13
N GLY A 128 -13.17 23.06 3.82
CA GLY A 128 -13.01 21.62 3.75
C GLY A 128 -11.83 21.07 4.56
N CYS A 129 -11.07 21.92 5.26
CA CYS A 129 -9.94 21.51 6.11
C CYS A 129 -10.11 21.89 7.60
N THR A 130 -11.26 22.45 7.98
CA THR A 130 -11.60 22.89 9.34
C THR A 130 -12.23 21.78 10.20
N HIS A 131 -11.92 20.52 9.90
CA HIS A 131 -12.37 19.39 10.73
C HIS A 131 -11.62 19.41 12.07
N GLU A 132 -12.18 18.75 13.08
CA GLU A 132 -11.62 18.68 14.43
C GLU A 132 -10.23 18.03 14.47
N ASP A 133 -9.52 18.26 15.57
CA ASP A 133 -8.25 17.62 15.87
C ASP A 133 -8.41 16.10 15.93
N VAL A 134 -7.43 15.39 15.35
CA VAL A 134 -7.40 13.92 15.39
C VAL A 134 -6.63 13.46 16.63
N SER A 135 -7.37 13.11 17.67
CA SER A 135 -6.82 12.46 18.87
C SER A 135 -6.46 10.99 18.60
N ARG A 136 -5.79 10.33 19.56
CA ARG A 136 -5.50 8.89 19.47
C ARG A 136 -6.78 8.04 19.39
N THR A 137 -7.77 8.35 20.22
CA THR A 137 -9.07 7.64 20.20
C THR A 137 -9.77 7.83 18.85
N LYS A 138 -9.78 9.06 18.33
CA LYS A 138 -10.33 9.35 17.00
C LYS A 138 -9.59 8.58 15.90
N LEU A 139 -8.27 8.48 16.00
CA LEU A 139 -7.46 7.71 15.06
C LEU A 139 -7.83 6.23 15.04
N GLU A 140 -8.12 5.64 16.21
CA GLU A 140 -8.58 4.25 16.33
C GLU A 140 -9.94 4.07 15.64
N GLU A 141 -10.88 5.00 15.84
CA GLU A 141 -12.18 5.01 15.15
C GLU A 141 -12.02 5.09 13.61
N LEU A 142 -11.17 5.98 13.11
CA LEU A 142 -10.96 6.18 11.65
C LEU A 142 -10.33 4.95 10.96
N ARG A 143 -9.75 4.03 11.74
CA ARG A 143 -9.19 2.75 11.28
C ARG A 143 -10.17 1.58 11.38
N GLN A 144 -11.34 1.78 11.98
CA GLN A 144 -12.38 0.75 12.02
C GLN A 144 -13.06 0.61 10.65
N ASN A 145 -13.59 -0.58 10.39
CA ASN A 145 -14.39 -0.91 9.20
C ASN A 145 -13.71 -0.61 7.85
N VAL A 146 -12.38 -0.58 7.82
CA VAL A 146 -11.59 -0.31 6.60
C VAL A 146 -12.01 -1.21 5.43
N PRO A 147 -12.12 -2.55 5.58
CA PRO A 147 -12.49 -3.42 4.46
C PRO A 147 -13.88 -3.10 3.89
N GLN A 148 -14.85 -2.81 4.75
CA GLN A 148 -16.22 -2.48 4.37
C GLN A 148 -16.26 -1.14 3.62
N ARG A 149 -15.61 -0.11 4.15
CA ARG A 149 -15.52 1.22 3.51
C ARG A 149 -14.81 1.12 2.15
N TYR A 150 -13.71 0.38 2.08
CA TYR A 150 -13.00 0.14 0.82
C TYR A 150 -13.90 -0.54 -0.22
N LYS A 151 -14.63 -1.59 0.17
CA LYS A 151 -15.55 -2.31 -0.72
C LYS A 151 -16.68 -1.41 -1.22
N GLN A 152 -17.28 -0.60 -0.34
CA GLN A 152 -18.33 0.36 -0.70
C GLN A 152 -17.80 1.40 -1.69
N ASN A 153 -16.64 2.00 -1.42
CA ASN A 153 -16.04 3.01 -2.29
C ASN A 153 -15.69 2.43 -3.67
N ILE A 154 -15.18 1.20 -3.74
CA ILE A 154 -14.97 0.51 -5.03
C ILE A 154 -16.28 0.31 -5.77
N GLN A 155 -17.32 -0.18 -5.11
CA GLN A 155 -18.63 -0.36 -5.74
C GLN A 155 -19.15 0.97 -6.32
N THR A 156 -18.97 2.09 -5.60
CA THR A 156 -19.28 3.42 -6.11
C THR A 156 -18.46 3.79 -7.34
N LEU A 157 -17.15 3.51 -7.34
CA LEU A 157 -16.28 3.77 -8.51
C LEU A 157 -16.64 2.91 -9.72
N LEU A 158 -17.01 1.65 -9.52
CA LEU A 158 -17.36 0.72 -10.60
C LEU A 158 -18.67 1.09 -11.31
N THR A 159 -19.53 1.90 -10.68
CA THR A 159 -20.75 2.40 -11.33
C THR A 159 -20.50 3.62 -12.24
N SER A 160 -19.25 4.08 -12.37
CA SER A 160 -18.91 5.23 -13.21
C SER A 160 -19.03 4.88 -14.69
N ARG A 161 -19.78 5.68 -15.45
CA ARG A 161 -20.01 5.49 -16.89
C ARG A 161 -19.07 6.30 -17.76
N THR A 162 -18.44 7.32 -17.18
CA THR A 162 -17.51 8.21 -17.89
C THR A 162 -16.25 8.47 -17.06
N GLN A 163 -15.18 8.86 -17.73
CA GLN A 163 -13.93 9.24 -17.07
C GLN A 163 -14.11 10.42 -16.10
N ALA A 164 -14.94 11.41 -16.47
CA ALA A 164 -15.23 12.56 -15.63
C ALA A 164 -15.97 12.15 -14.34
N GLU A 165 -16.95 11.25 -14.47
CA GLU A 165 -17.68 10.70 -13.32
C GLU A 165 -16.78 9.87 -12.41
N TYR A 166 -15.90 9.04 -12.99
CA TYR A 166 -14.87 8.31 -12.25
C TYR A 166 -13.98 9.26 -11.45
N GLN A 167 -13.43 10.30 -12.09
CA GLN A 167 -12.56 11.27 -11.41
C GLN A 167 -13.28 12.00 -10.29
N LYS A 168 -14.54 12.42 -10.51
CA LYS A 168 -15.36 13.08 -9.49
C LYS A 168 -15.60 12.17 -8.28
N ARG A 169 -15.97 10.90 -8.52
CA ARG A 169 -16.20 9.93 -7.44
C ARG A 169 -14.90 9.60 -6.72
N ARG A 170 -13.81 9.39 -7.44
CA ARG A 170 -12.48 9.08 -6.89
C ARG A 170 -11.90 10.22 -6.04
N LEU A 171 -12.33 11.45 -6.25
CA LEU A 171 -11.98 12.57 -5.39
C LEU A 171 -12.81 12.60 -4.09
N ALA A 172 -14.01 12.05 -4.13
CA ALA A 172 -14.95 12.01 -3.01
C ALA A 172 -14.81 10.75 -2.13
N THR A 173 -14.28 9.66 -2.70
CA THR A 173 -14.10 8.35 -2.05
C THR A 173 -12.64 8.01 -1.77
#